data_AF-A0A7R9EHQ5-F1
#
_entry.id   AF-A0A7R9EHQ5-F1
#
_cell.length_a   1.000
_cell.length_b   1.000
_cell.length_c   1.000
_cell.angle_alpha   90.00
_cell.angle_beta   90.00
_cell.angle_gamma   90.00
#
_symmetry.space_group_name_H-M   'P 1'
#
loop_
_entity.id
_entity.type
_entity.pdbx_description
1 polymer ?
#
loop_
_entity_poly.entity_id
_entity_poly.type
_entity_poly.pdbx_seq_one_letter_code
_entity_poly.pdbx_strand_id
1 'polypeptide(L)'
;MFPEPAIDTRAVFASHTHHEVTMYYPMRAVRTKRYKLIHNLNYKMPFPIDQDFYISPSFQDLLNRTQAKEPLNWYKTLEQYYYRDEWELFDLKKDADELHNLVTVQSYQEVLSDLKKRLFDWQMVTSDPWLCAPGGILEATGRFKKHPQCLPLHNLH
;
A
#
# COMPACT_ATOMS: atom_id res chain seq x y z
N MET A 1 6.67 31.08 15.57
CA MET A 1 6.52 29.78 14.89
C MET A 1 6.65 28.71 15.96
N PHE A 2 5.56 28.02 16.29
CA PHE A 2 5.62 26.98 17.33
C PHE A 2 6.44 25.80 16.81
N PRO A 3 7.36 25.23 17.62
CA PRO A 3 8.09 24.05 17.22
C PRO A 3 7.11 22.91 16.99
N GLU A 4 7.26 22.18 15.88
CA GLU A 4 6.53 20.94 15.72
C GLU A 4 6.96 19.97 16.82
N PRO A 5 6.02 19.23 17.43
CA PRO A 5 6.38 18.22 18.41
C PRO A 5 7.32 17.20 17.77
N ALA A 6 8.34 16.77 18.52
CA ALA A 6 9.37 15.86 18.05
C ALA A 6 8.81 14.49 17.60
N ILE A 7 7.61 14.12 18.07
CA ILE A 7 6.88 12.91 17.69
C ILE A 7 5.46 13.33 17.24
N ASP A 8 5.18 13.24 15.94
CA ASP A 8 3.83 13.42 15.40
C ASP A 8 3.03 12.12 15.55
N THR A 9 2.27 12.02 16.64
CA THR A 9 1.42 10.86 16.94
C THR A 9 0.19 10.77 16.04
N ARG A 10 -0.15 11.84 15.32
CA ARG A 10 -1.30 11.85 14.43
C ARG A 10 -1.03 11.00 13.20
N ALA A 11 -1.98 10.14 12.89
CA ALA A 11 -2.01 9.39 11.64
C ALA A 11 -3.46 9.20 11.19
N VAL A 12 -3.62 9.11 9.88
CA VAL A 12 -4.82 8.61 9.23
C VAL A 12 -4.49 7.23 8.68
N PHE A 13 -5.38 6.28 8.90
CA PHE A 13 -5.25 4.90 8.43
C PHE A 13 -6.30 4.63 7.36
N ALA A 14 -5.97 3.75 6.41
CA ALA A 14 -6.88 3.31 5.36
C ALA A 14 -6.76 1.81 5.12
N SER A 15 -7.90 1.20 4.81
CA SER A 15 -8.00 -0.20 4.42
C SER A 15 -8.90 -0.31 3.19
N HIS A 16 -8.40 -0.99 2.16
CA HIS A 16 -9.12 -1.34 0.94
C HIS A 16 -8.91 -2.82 0.67
N THR A 17 -9.95 -3.55 0.23
CA THR A 17 -9.83 -4.98 -0.09
C THR A 17 -10.27 -5.26 -1.52
N HIS A 18 -11.51 -4.91 -1.84
CA HIS A 18 -12.09 -5.04 -3.17
C HIS A 18 -12.66 -3.70 -3.60
N HIS A 19 -12.69 -3.47 -4.91
CA HIS A 19 -13.56 -2.47 -5.51
C HIS A 19 -14.78 -3.18 -6.13
N GLU A 20 -14.61 -3.85 -7.28
CA GLU A 20 -15.53 -4.89 -7.75
C GLU A 20 -15.17 -6.25 -7.13
N VAL A 21 -16.10 -7.20 -7.15
CA VAL A 21 -15.86 -8.57 -6.64
C VAL A 21 -14.71 -9.29 -7.37
N THR A 22 -14.47 -8.94 -8.63
CA THR A 22 -13.38 -9.46 -9.48
C THR A 22 -12.03 -8.78 -9.21
N MET A 23 -12.01 -7.67 -8.45
CA MET A 23 -10.84 -6.81 -8.25
C MET A 23 -10.22 -7.01 -6.87
N TYR A 24 -9.65 -8.19 -6.64
CA TYR A 24 -8.95 -8.50 -5.38
C TYR A 24 -7.53 -7.91 -5.35
N TYR A 25 -7.40 -6.69 -4.82
CA TYR A 25 -6.11 -6.03 -4.61
C TYR A 25 -6.09 -5.32 -3.25
N PRO A 26 -5.96 -6.07 -2.13
CA PRO A 26 -6.01 -5.47 -0.81
C PRO A 26 -4.81 -4.56 -0.54
N MET A 27 -5.09 -3.38 -0.02
CA MET A 27 -4.12 -2.39 0.37
C MET A 27 -4.37 -1.91 1.80
N ARG A 28 -3.30 -1.66 2.54
CA ARG A 28 -3.33 -1.03 3.86
C ARG A 28 -2.41 0.18 3.84
N ALA A 29 -2.83 1.28 4.44
CA ALA A 29 -2.01 2.48 4.45
C ALA A 29 -2.07 3.23 5.77
N VAL A 30 -0.97 3.88 6.10
CA VAL A 30 -0.86 4.87 7.17
C VAL A 30 -0.25 6.14 6.61
N ARG A 31 -0.85 7.27 6.94
CA ARG A 31 -0.39 8.60 6.54
C ARG A 31 -0.26 9.50 7.77
N THR A 32 0.94 10.02 7.98
CA THR A 32 1.22 11.11 8.92
C THR A 32 1.18 12.44 8.17
N LYS A 33 1.51 13.56 8.85
CA LYS A 33 1.62 14.85 8.17
C LYS A 33 2.67 14.84 7.05
N ARG A 34 3.77 14.10 7.22
CA ARG A 34 4.92 14.11 6.31
C ARG A 34 5.08 12.83 5.50
N TYR A 35 4.73 11.68 6.05
CA TYR A 35 5.03 10.39 5.42
C TYR A 35 3.76 9.61 5.14
N LYS A 36 3.78 8.84 4.05
CA LYS A 36 2.75 7.84 3.73
C LYS A 36 3.43 6.50 3.47
N LEU A 37 2.89 5.45 4.09
CA LEU A 37 3.26 4.06 3.82
C LEU A 37 2.04 3.34 3.27
N ILE A 38 2.24 2.56 2.20
CA ILE A 38 1.25 1.67 1.61
C ILE A 38 1.82 0.25 1.64
N HIS A 39 0.98 -0.73 1.99
CA HIS A 39 1.23 -2.16 1.89
C HIS A 39 0.28 -2.75 0.85
N ASN A 40 0.83 -3.19 -0.29
CA ASN A 40 0.11 -3.86 -1.36
C ASN A 40 0.19 -5.38 -1.12
N LEU A 41 -0.87 -5.99 -0.58
CA LEU A 41 -0.83 -7.41 -0.18
C LEU A 41 -0.73 -8.35 -1.39
N ASN A 42 -1.28 -7.94 -2.55
CA ASN A 42 -1.28 -8.74 -3.78
C ASN A 42 -0.34 -8.16 -4.85
N TYR A 43 0.79 -7.58 -4.44
CA TYR A 43 1.70 -6.80 -5.30
C TYR A 43 2.28 -7.56 -6.50
N LYS A 44 2.40 -8.90 -6.41
CA LYS A 44 2.90 -9.73 -7.53
C LYS A 44 1.90 -9.83 -8.70
N MET A 45 0.65 -9.43 -8.50
CA MET A 45 -0.38 -9.36 -9.53
C MET A 45 -0.55 -7.90 -10.01
N PRO A 46 -0.98 -7.67 -11.26
CA PRO A 46 -1.24 -6.31 -11.75
C PRO A 46 -2.40 -5.66 -10.99
N PHE A 47 -2.28 -4.35 -10.73
CA PHE A 47 -3.36 -3.54 -10.17
C PHE A 47 -4.61 -3.59 -11.08
N PRO A 48 -5.78 -3.98 -10.57
CA PRO A 48 -6.96 -4.15 -11.40
C PRO A 48 -7.56 -2.80 -11.83
N ILE A 49 -8.24 -2.80 -12.99
CA ILE A 49 -8.97 -1.64 -13.52
C ILE A 49 -10.46 -1.98 -13.50
N ASP A 50 -11.28 -1.09 -12.93
CA ASP A 50 -12.73 -1.21 -12.92
C ASP A 50 -13.34 -0.91 -14.29
N GLN A 51 -14.50 -1.50 -14.56
CA GLN A 51 -15.12 -1.47 -15.89
C GLN A 51 -15.49 -0.04 -16.32
N ASP A 52 -15.95 0.77 -15.37
CA ASP A 52 -16.38 2.15 -15.62
C ASP A 52 -15.18 3.06 -15.90
N PHE A 53 -14.08 2.94 -15.15
CA PHE A 53 -12.85 3.67 -15.42
C PHE A 53 -12.18 3.22 -16.72
N TYR A 54 -12.22 1.91 -17.03
CA TYR A 54 -11.63 1.37 -18.25
C TYR A 54 -12.16 2.09 -19.50
N ILE A 55 -13.49 2.29 -19.59
CA ILE A 55 -14.13 2.93 -20.75
C ILE A 55 -14.02 4.47 -20.75
N SER A 56 -13.42 5.07 -19.72
CA SER A 56 -13.28 6.52 -19.66
C SER A 56 -12.38 7.06 -20.79
N PRO A 57 -12.68 8.23 -21.38
CA PRO A 57 -11.85 8.81 -22.43
C PRO A 57 -10.38 9.01 -22.02
N SER A 58 -10.15 9.35 -20.74
CA SER A 58 -8.80 9.53 -20.19
C SER A 58 -8.00 8.23 -20.15
N PHE A 59 -8.59 7.12 -19.70
CA PHE A 59 -7.89 5.84 -19.67
C PHE A 59 -7.72 5.24 -21.06
N GLN A 60 -8.70 5.43 -21.95
CA GLN A 60 -8.60 5.02 -23.35
C GLN A 60 -7.47 5.75 -24.10
N ASP A 61 -7.30 7.06 -23.91
CA ASP A 61 -6.15 7.81 -24.47
C ASP A 61 -4.82 7.24 -23.95
N LEU A 62 -4.73 6.97 -22.65
CA LEU A 62 -3.53 6.38 -22.02
C LEU A 62 -3.18 5.00 -22.61
N LEU A 63 -4.18 4.13 -22.79
CA LEU A 63 -4.01 2.81 -23.40
C LEU A 63 -3.55 2.91 -24.85
N ASN A 64 -4.22 3.74 -25.66
CA ASN A 64 -3.91 3.92 -27.07
C ASN A 64 -2.49 4.46 -27.28
N ARG A 65 -2.09 5.49 -26.51
CA ARG A 65 -0.74 6.05 -26.56
C ARG A 65 0.32 5.04 -26.13
N THR A 66 0.04 4.27 -25.07
CA THR A 66 0.96 3.22 -24.62
C THR A 66 1.16 2.15 -25.71
N GLN A 67 0.08 1.69 -26.34
CA GLN A 67 0.15 0.71 -27.42
C GLN A 67 0.87 1.24 -28.67
N ALA A 68 0.63 2.51 -29.02
CA ALA A 68 1.30 3.20 -30.12
C ALA A 68 2.75 3.62 -29.80
N LYS A 69 3.21 3.42 -28.55
CA LYS A 69 4.50 3.89 -28.03
C LYS A 69 4.68 5.41 -28.18
N GLU A 70 3.58 6.15 -28.03
CA GLU A 70 3.58 7.60 -28.00
C GLU A 70 3.90 8.12 -26.60
N PRO A 71 4.38 9.38 -26.48
CA PRO A 71 4.53 10.05 -25.19
C PRO A 71 3.21 10.07 -24.42
N LEU A 72 3.28 9.68 -23.15
CA LEU A 72 2.16 9.77 -22.21
C LEU A 72 2.15 11.17 -21.59
N ASN A 73 1.00 11.82 -21.55
CA ASN A 73 0.81 13.06 -20.78
C ASN A 73 0.57 12.73 -19.29
N TRP A 74 1.41 11.86 -18.74
CA TRP A 74 1.27 11.31 -17.40
C TRP A 74 2.63 11.13 -16.74
N TYR A 75 2.67 11.26 -15.42
CA TYR A 75 3.88 11.17 -14.61
C TYR A 75 4.30 9.72 -14.28
N LYS A 76 3.55 8.72 -14.77
CA LYS A 76 3.86 7.28 -14.67
C LYS A 76 3.67 6.58 -16.02
N THR A 77 4.10 5.33 -16.10
CA THR A 77 3.72 4.40 -17.16
C THR A 77 2.65 3.42 -16.68
N LEU A 78 1.94 2.77 -17.61
CA LEU A 78 1.01 1.69 -17.25
C LEU A 78 1.70 0.52 -16.53
N GLU A 79 2.94 0.20 -16.90
CA GLU A 79 3.73 -0.83 -16.23
C GLU A 79 3.94 -0.50 -14.74
N GLN A 80 4.37 0.72 -14.43
CA GLN A 80 4.54 1.19 -13.06
C GLN A 80 3.21 1.24 -12.28
N TYR A 81 2.11 1.51 -12.98
CA TYR A 81 0.79 1.57 -12.35
C TYR A 81 0.25 0.18 -12.01
N TYR A 82 0.49 -0.79 -12.88
CA TYR A 82 0.06 -2.18 -12.69
C TYR A 82 0.95 -2.93 -11.70
N TYR A 83 2.27 -2.84 -11.83
CA TYR A 83 3.21 -3.63 -11.04
C TYR A 83 3.85 -2.75 -9.99
N ARG A 84 3.25 -2.76 -8.80
CA ARG A 84 3.68 -1.96 -7.65
C ARG A 84 4.53 -2.80 -6.70
N ASP A 85 5.38 -2.14 -5.92
CA ASP A 85 6.13 -2.79 -4.86
C ASP A 85 5.20 -3.26 -3.73
N GLU A 86 5.61 -4.28 -2.97
CA GLU A 86 4.87 -4.71 -1.78
C GLU A 86 4.70 -3.55 -0.79
N TRP A 87 5.78 -2.81 -0.56
CA TRP A 87 5.80 -1.67 0.34
C TRP A 87 6.17 -0.43 -0.45
N GLU A 88 5.40 0.64 -0.26
CA GLU A 88 5.66 1.95 -0.86
C GLU A 88 5.71 3.03 0.24
N LEU A 89 6.85 3.69 0.40
CA LEU A 89 7.08 4.74 1.39
C LEU A 89 7.40 6.06 0.69
N PHE A 90 6.67 7.12 1.02
CA PHE A 90 6.83 8.45 0.41
C PHE A 90 7.02 9.54 1.48
N ASP A 91 7.95 10.48 1.23
CA ASP A 91 8.10 11.74 1.98
C ASP A 91 7.34 12.85 1.25
N LEU A 92 6.09 13.06 1.66
CA LEU A 92 5.13 13.96 1.02
C LEU A 92 5.54 15.44 1.06
N LYS A 93 6.51 15.79 1.93
CA LYS A 93 7.07 17.14 1.96
C LYS A 93 8.07 17.36 0.81
N LYS A 94 8.77 16.30 0.39
CA LYS A 94 9.77 16.35 -0.68
C LYS A 94 9.22 15.88 -2.02
N ASP A 95 8.25 14.98 -1.99
CA ASP A 95 7.66 14.33 -3.14
C ASP A 95 6.15 14.23 -2.94
N ALA A 96 5.45 15.30 -3.31
CA ALA A 96 3.99 15.40 -3.16
C ALA A 96 3.24 14.48 -4.14
N ASP A 97 3.89 14.11 -5.26
CA ASP A 97 3.32 13.29 -6.32
C ASP A 97 3.57 11.77 -6.11
N GLU A 98 4.27 11.39 -5.03
CA GLU A 98 4.50 10.00 -4.64
C GLU A 98 5.18 9.17 -5.75
N LEU A 99 6.26 9.71 -6.32
CA LEU A 99 6.98 9.12 -7.47
C LEU A 99 8.17 8.27 -7.04
N HIS A 100 8.80 8.60 -5.92
CA HIS A 100 10.05 7.98 -5.46
C HIS A 100 9.78 7.11 -4.23
N ASN A 101 9.72 5.80 -4.43
CA ASN A 101 9.60 4.86 -3.33
C ASN A 101 10.89 4.85 -2.48
N LEU A 102 10.76 5.08 -1.17
CA LEU A 102 11.87 5.21 -0.23
C LEU A 102 12.13 3.93 0.58
N VAL A 103 11.42 2.83 0.31
CA VAL A 103 11.51 1.59 1.12
C VAL A 103 12.92 1.00 1.18
N THR A 104 13.71 1.12 0.12
CA THR A 104 15.09 0.59 0.05
C THR A 104 16.14 1.62 0.52
N VAL A 105 15.74 2.84 0.85
CA VAL A 105 16.66 3.92 1.21
C VAL A 105 17.04 3.82 2.69
N GLN A 106 18.33 3.64 2.97
CA GLN A 106 18.84 3.37 4.33
C GLN A 106 18.47 4.45 5.35
N SER A 107 18.46 5.73 4.95
CA SER A 107 18.13 6.85 5.83
C SER A 107 16.66 6.94 6.23
N TYR A 108 15.77 6.15 5.62
CA TYR A 108 14.34 6.11 5.94
C TYR A 108 13.91 4.82 6.68
N GLN A 109 14.85 3.93 7.04
CA GLN A 109 14.51 2.64 7.67
C GLN A 109 13.83 2.79 9.04
N GLU A 110 14.22 3.79 9.84
CA GLU A 110 13.55 4.07 11.12
C GLU A 110 12.10 4.52 10.90
N VAL A 111 11.87 5.38 9.91
CA VAL A 111 10.52 5.84 9.52
C VAL A 111 9.69 4.67 9.00
N LEU A 112 10.28 3.81 8.16
CA LEU A 112 9.62 2.61 7.65
C LEU A 112 9.18 1.68 8.79
N SER A 113 10.07 1.42 9.75
CA SER A 113 9.80 0.56 10.89
C SER A 113 8.69 1.12 11.79
N ASP A 114 8.73 2.42 12.10
CA ASP A 114 7.68 3.11 12.87
C ASP A 114 6.31 2.98 12.19
N LEU A 115 6.24 3.31 10.90
CA LEU A 115 4.98 3.29 10.16
C LEU A 115 4.44 1.87 9.98
N LYS A 116 5.30 0.87 9.74
CA LYS A 116 4.90 -0.54 9.73
C LYS A 116 4.31 -0.97 11.07
N LYS A 117 4.95 -0.60 12.18
CA LYS A 117 4.46 -0.90 13.52
C LYS A 117 3.09 -0.25 13.77
N ARG A 118 2.94 1.04 13.46
CA ARG A 118 1.67 1.76 13.65
C ARG A 118 0.55 1.17 12.80
N LEU A 119 0.84 0.80 11.55
CA LEU A 119 -0.12 0.16 10.67
C LEU A 119 -0.56 -1.21 11.22
N PHE A 120 0.39 -2.03 11.64
CA PHE A 120 0.12 -3.33 12.25
C PHE A 120 -0.69 -3.21 13.56
N ASP A 121 -0.31 -2.29 14.45
CA ASP A 121 -1.03 -2.02 15.69
C ASP A 121 -2.48 -1.60 15.40
N TRP A 122 -2.69 -0.73 14.40
CA TRP A 122 -4.01 -0.31 13.95
C TRP A 122 -4.83 -1.49 13.41
N GLN A 123 -4.26 -2.32 12.54
CA GLN A 123 -4.92 -3.51 12.00
C GLN A 123 -5.34 -4.48 13.12
N MET A 124 -4.52 -4.66 14.15
CA MET A 124 -4.86 -5.48 15.32
C MET A 124 -6.05 -4.93 16.09
N VAL A 125 -6.03 -3.64 16.46
CA VAL A 125 -7.13 -3.04 17.24
C VAL A 125 -8.43 -2.99 16.45
N THR A 126 -8.38 -2.86 15.12
CA THR A 126 -9.56 -2.94 14.26
C THR A 126 -9.96 -4.37 13.88
N SER A 127 -9.26 -5.39 14.38
CA SER A 127 -9.52 -6.80 14.07
C SER A 127 -9.55 -7.10 12.56
N ASP A 128 -8.58 -6.56 11.81
CA ASP A 128 -8.49 -6.73 10.36
C ASP A 128 -8.29 -8.20 9.97
N PRO A 129 -9.19 -8.79 9.16
CA PRO A 129 -9.05 -10.19 8.74
C PRO A 129 -7.79 -10.47 7.89
N TRP A 130 -7.19 -9.44 7.28
CA TRP A 130 -5.98 -9.55 6.47
C TRP A 130 -4.69 -9.29 7.26
N LEU A 131 -4.74 -9.19 8.59
CA LEU A 131 -3.60 -8.82 9.46
C LEU A 131 -2.29 -9.57 9.13
N CYS A 132 -2.38 -10.87 8.84
CA CYS A 132 -1.20 -11.72 8.60
C CYS A 132 -0.88 -11.95 7.13
N ALA A 133 -1.74 -11.50 6.21
CA ALA A 133 -1.52 -11.66 4.78
C ALA A 133 -0.43 -10.69 4.26
N PRO A 134 0.30 -11.03 3.17
CA PRO A 134 0.24 -12.30 2.43
C PRO A 134 1.18 -13.39 2.97
N GLY A 135 2.05 -13.07 3.94
CA GLY A 135 3.13 -13.95 4.40
C GLY A 135 2.75 -14.98 5.48
N GLY A 136 1.53 -14.92 6.00
CA GLY A 136 1.08 -15.75 7.11
C GLY A 136 -0.44 -15.89 7.22
N ILE A 137 -0.86 -16.72 8.17
CA ILE A 137 -2.26 -16.98 8.50
C ILE A 137 -2.56 -16.50 9.91
N LEU A 138 -3.68 -15.80 10.08
CA LEU A 138 -4.17 -15.39 11.38
C LEU A 138 -4.87 -16.57 12.05
N GLU A 139 -4.22 -17.16 13.06
CA GLU A 139 -4.85 -18.14 13.95
C GLU A 139 -5.39 -17.42 15.19
N ALA A 140 -6.65 -16.99 15.11
CA ALA A 140 -7.38 -16.38 16.22
C ALA A 140 -8.42 -17.31 16.85
N THR A 141 -8.48 -18.56 16.39
CA THR A 141 -9.44 -19.57 16.86
C THR A 141 -8.72 -20.83 17.37
N GLY A 142 -9.48 -21.80 17.87
CA GLY A 142 -8.92 -23.09 18.30
C GLY A 142 -7.79 -22.96 19.32
N ARG A 143 -6.63 -23.54 18.97
CA ARG A 143 -5.43 -23.61 19.82
C ARG A 143 -4.90 -22.22 20.23
N PHE A 144 -5.11 -21.20 19.39
CA PHE A 144 -4.58 -19.85 19.59
C PHE A 144 -5.64 -18.85 20.07
N LYS A 145 -6.85 -19.32 20.44
CA LYS A 145 -7.96 -18.45 20.87
C LYS A 145 -7.60 -17.45 21.99
N LYS A 146 -6.72 -17.85 22.92
CA LYS A 146 -6.29 -16.97 24.04
C LYS A 146 -5.16 -16.02 23.66
N HIS A 147 -4.39 -16.37 22.63
CA HIS A 147 -3.23 -15.61 22.15
C HIS A 147 -3.20 -15.70 20.62
N PRO A 148 -4.00 -14.89 19.90
CA PRO A 148 -4.01 -14.90 18.45
C PRO A 148 -2.61 -14.61 17.90
N GLN A 149 -2.21 -15.35 16.86
CA GLN A 149 -0.87 -15.24 16.28
C GLN A 149 -0.92 -15.31 14.76
N CYS A 150 0.02 -14.60 14.11
CA CYS A 150 0.33 -14.81 12.70
C CYS A 150 1.29 -15.98 12.57
N LEU A 151 0.86 -17.07 11.93
CA LEU A 151 1.72 -18.21 11.63
C LEU A 151 2.33 -18.04 10.22
N PRO A 152 3.65 -18.23 10.05
CA PRO A 152 4.31 -18.01 8.76
C PRO A 152 3.94 -19.08 7.74
N LEU A 153 3.77 -18.67 6.48
CA LEU A 153 3.54 -19.58 5.35
C LEU A 153 4.84 -19.99 4.62
N HIS A 154 5.96 -19.30 4.89
CA HIS A 154 7.23 -19.51 4.16
C HIS A 154 7.08 -19.40 2.63
N ASN A 155 6.18 -18.54 2.16
CA ASN A 155 5.79 -18.37 0.75
C ASN A 155 6.40 -17.13 0.07
N LEU A 156 7.27 -16.40 0.78
CA LEU A 156 7.99 -15.26 0.25
C LEU A 156 9.37 -15.74 -0.20
N HIS A 157 9.50 -15.96 -1.52
CA HIS A 157 10.75 -16.19 -2.25
C HIS A 157 11.16 -14.91 -2.98
#